data_AF-A0A2S7KZB4-F1
#
_entry.id   AF-A0A2S7KZB4-F1
#
_cell.length_a   1.000
_cell.length_b   1.000
_cell.length_c   1.000
_cell.angle_alpha   90.00
_cell.angle_beta   90.00
_cell.angle_gamma   90.00
#
_symmetry.space_group_name_H-M   'P 1'
#
loop_
_entity.id
_entity.type
_entity.pdbx_description
1 polymer ?
#
loop_
_entity_poly.entity_id
_entity_poly.type
_entity_poly.pdbx_seq_one_letter_code
_entity_poly.pdbx_strand_id
1 'polypeptide(L)'
;MINKYNLKKSLHKNKNLIKNFSFLSILQVSQMLIGVVIFPYLIKVLGTNNYGIVAYSQAVLGYAVLFVNYGFNITGTREIAKNKLNKDKMSRIFSTILIVKAIIFIIFLLLLLFYLLP
;
A
#
# COMPACT_ATOMS: atom_id res chain seq x y z
N MET A 1 25.29 -30.73 -5.23
CA MET A 1 26.12 -29.55 -4.89
C MET A 1 25.74 -28.38 -5.78
N ILE A 2 24.99 -27.40 -5.26
CA ILE A 2 24.56 -26.23 -6.05
C ILE A 2 25.74 -25.28 -6.21
N ASN A 3 26.20 -25.11 -7.45
CA ASN A 3 27.42 -24.41 -7.81
C ASN A 3 27.32 -22.89 -7.52
N LYS A 4 28.07 -22.41 -6.51
CA LYS A 4 28.15 -20.99 -6.07
C LYS A 4 28.41 -20.00 -7.21
N TYR A 5 29.04 -20.44 -8.30
CA TYR A 5 29.34 -19.61 -9.47
C TYR A 5 28.10 -19.14 -10.25
N ASN A 6 27.09 -20.01 -10.41
CA ASN A 6 25.86 -19.65 -11.12
C ASN A 6 24.97 -18.70 -10.31
N LEU A 7 25.00 -18.83 -8.98
CA LEU A 7 24.32 -17.93 -8.04
C LEU A 7 24.88 -16.51 -8.14
N LYS A 8 26.20 -16.33 -8.11
CA LYS A 8 26.84 -15.00 -8.17
C LYS A 8 26.58 -14.29 -9.51
N LYS A 9 26.51 -15.03 -10.62
CA LYS A 9 26.21 -14.51 -11.97
C LYS A 9 24.74 -14.07 -12.12
N SER A 10 23.80 -14.81 -11.52
CA SER A 10 22.38 -14.45 -11.47
C SER A 10 22.11 -13.23 -10.57
N LEU A 11 22.78 -13.14 -9.42
CA LEU A 11 22.69 -12.00 -8.50
C LEU A 11 23.16 -10.69 -9.16
N HIS A 12 24.23 -10.74 -9.96
CA HIS A 12 24.72 -9.54 -10.66
C HIS A 12 23.79 -9.10 -11.81
N LYS A 13 23.13 -10.05 -12.50
CA LYS A 13 22.14 -9.75 -13.56
C LYS A 13 20.86 -9.11 -12.99
N ASN A 14 20.51 -9.43 -11.74
CA ASN A 14 19.28 -8.99 -11.08
C ASN A 14 19.53 -7.99 -9.93
N LYS A 15 20.70 -7.34 -9.89
CA LYS A 15 21.09 -6.42 -8.80
C LYS A 15 20.04 -5.34 -8.53
N ASN A 16 19.38 -4.81 -9.57
CA ASN A 16 18.30 -3.83 -9.42
C ASN A 16 17.02 -4.41 -8.82
N LEU A 17 16.68 -5.66 -9.14
CA LEU A 17 15.52 -6.33 -8.54
C LEU A 17 15.74 -6.59 -7.06
N ILE A 18 16.94 -7.09 -6.70
CA ILE A 18 17.32 -7.34 -5.30
C ILE A 18 17.33 -6.03 -4.52
N LYS A 19 17.90 -4.96 -5.09
CA LYS A 19 17.90 -3.63 -4.49
C LYS A 19 16.48 -3.15 -4.21
N ASN A 20 15.60 -3.16 -5.22
CA ASN A 20 14.22 -2.70 -5.08
C ASN A 20 13.42 -3.55 -4.08
N PHE A 21 13.58 -4.88 -4.14
CA PHE A 21 12.94 -5.79 -3.20
C PHE A 21 13.41 -5.51 -1.76
N SER A 22 14.72 -5.40 -1.52
CA SER A 22 15.26 -5.07 -0.19
C SER A 22 14.73 -3.74 0.33
N PHE A 23 14.69 -2.68 -0.49
CA PHE A 23 14.11 -1.40 -0.08
C PHE A 23 12.62 -1.52 0.29
N LEU A 24 11.83 -2.23 -0.53
CA LEU A 24 10.41 -2.49 -0.25
C LEU A 24 10.23 -3.30 1.03
N SER A 25 11.02 -4.35 1.24
CA SER A 25 10.97 -5.17 2.45
C SER A 25 11.32 -4.36 3.71
N ILE A 26 12.36 -3.54 3.66
CA ILE A 26 12.75 -2.66 4.77
C ILE A 26 11.63 -1.67 5.09
N LEU A 27 11.00 -1.10 4.07
CA LEU A 27 9.87 -0.19 4.25
C LEU A 27 8.68 -0.90 4.90
N GLN A 28 8.39 -2.13 4.48
CA GLN A 28 7.29 -2.94 5.04
C GLN A 28 7.54 -3.33 6.50
N VAL A 29 8.77 -3.76 6.83
CA VAL A 29 9.18 -4.07 8.20
C VAL A 29 9.11 -2.82 9.08
N SER A 30 9.58 -1.67 8.57
CA SER A 30 9.50 -0.39 9.29
C SER A 30 8.06 -0.02 9.63
N GLN A 31 7.13 -0.18 8.69
CA GLN A 31 5.70 0.05 8.92
C GLN A 31 5.15 -0.85 10.03
N MET A 32 5.53 -2.13 10.04
CA MET A 32 5.12 -3.07 11.09
C MET A 32 5.68 -2.67 12.46
N LEU A 33 6.96 -2.31 12.55
CA LEU A 33 7.60 -1.86 13.79
C LEU A 33 6.93 -0.61 14.35
N ILE A 34 6.60 0.36 13.48
CA ILE A 34 5.86 1.56 13.86
C ILE A 34 4.50 1.17 14.47
N GLY A 35 3.76 0.24 13.86
CA GLY A 35 2.48 -0.25 14.40
C GLY A 35 2.61 -0.87 15.79
N VAL A 36 3.67 -1.64 16.03
CA VAL A 36 3.97 -2.25 17.34
C VAL A 36 4.23 -1.20 18.42
N VAL A 37 4.87 -0.08 18.10
CA VAL A 37 5.13 1.01 19.05
C VAL A 37 3.89 1.89 19.26
N ILE A 38 3.11 2.13 18.21
CA ILE A 38 1.87 2.93 18.27
C ILE A 38 0.82 2.24 19.15
N PHE A 39 0.70 0.91 19.08
CA PHE A 39 -0.30 0.15 19.83
C PHE A 39 -0.28 0.41 21.36
N PRO A 40 0.83 0.21 22.09
CA PRO A 40 0.88 0.49 23.53
C PRO A 40 0.78 1.99 23.84
N TYR A 41 1.21 2.86 22.93
CA TYR A 41 1.06 4.31 23.09
C TYR A 41 -0.42 4.72 23.05
N LEU A 42 -1.16 4.24 22.05
CA LEU A 42 -2.59 4.52 21.92
C LEU A 42 -3.37 4.00 23.13
N ILE A 43 -3.06 2.81 23.62
CA ILE A 43 -3.71 2.26 24.82
C ILE A 43 -3.45 3.14 26.05
N LYS A 44 -2.21 3.65 26.22
CA LYS A 44 -1.87 4.53 27.35
C LYS A 44 -2.56 5.89 27.28
N VAL A 45 -2.68 6.48 26.08
CA VAL A 45 -3.25 7.83 25.90
C VAL A 45 -4.77 7.82 25.87
N LEU A 46 -5.38 6.86 25.16
CA LEU A 46 -6.82 6.79 24.96
C LEU A 46 -7.53 5.98 26.07
N GLY A 47 -6.80 5.11 26.78
CA GLY A 47 -7.38 4.10 27.66
C GLY A 47 -7.99 2.93 26.87
N THR A 48 -8.22 1.81 27.57
CA THR A 48 -8.74 0.57 26.96
C THR A 48 -10.11 0.74 26.31
N ASN A 49 -10.96 1.61 26.86
CA ASN A 49 -12.33 1.80 26.38
C ASN A 49 -12.37 2.53 25.03
N ASN A 50 -11.62 3.63 24.87
CA ASN A 50 -11.62 4.39 23.62
C ASN A 50 -10.79 3.72 22.53
N TYR A 51 -9.76 2.94 22.91
CA TYR A 51 -8.97 2.17 21.96
C TYR A 51 -9.83 1.15 21.18
N GLY A 52 -10.84 0.54 21.82
CA GLY A 52 -11.76 -0.38 21.15
C GLY A 52 -12.51 0.27 19.98
N ILE A 53 -12.99 1.51 20.16
CA ILE A 53 -13.70 2.28 19.13
C ILE A 53 -12.75 2.62 17.96
N VAL A 54 -11.52 3.04 18.28
CA VAL A 54 -10.50 3.34 17.28
C VAL A 54 -10.12 2.07 16.50
N ALA A 55 -9.89 0.95 17.18
CA ALA A 55 -9.54 -0.32 16.56
C ALA A 55 -10.66 -0.83 15.64
N TYR A 56 -11.91 -0.72 16.08
CA TYR A 56 -13.09 -1.05 15.26
C TYR A 56 -13.15 -0.15 14.00
N SER A 57 -13.01 1.16 14.17
CA SER A 57 -12.99 2.12 13.06
C SER A 57 -11.85 1.81 12.08
N GLN A 58 -10.67 1.46 12.60
CA GLN A 58 -9.50 1.09 11.79
C GLN A 58 -9.75 -0.19 10.99
N ALA A 59 -10.46 -1.18 11.55
CA ALA A 59 -10.82 -2.40 10.84
C ALA A 59 -11.81 -2.13 9.70
N VAL A 60 -12.85 -1.32 9.94
CA VAL A 60 -13.81 -0.89 8.91
C VAL A 60 -13.12 -0.12 7.79
N LEU A 61 -12.26 0.85 8.15
CA LEU A 61 -11.42 1.57 7.19
C LEU A 61 -10.49 0.62 6.43
N GLY A 62 -9.94 -0.40 7.08
CA GLY A 62 -9.10 -1.42 6.47
C GLY A 62 -9.82 -2.16 5.34
N TYR A 63 -11.08 -2.56 5.55
CA TYR A 63 -11.90 -3.17 4.50
C TYR A 63 -12.17 -2.21 3.34
N ALA A 64 -12.48 -0.94 3.62
CA ALA A 64 -12.66 0.07 2.59
C ALA A 64 -11.39 0.28 1.77
N VAL A 65 -10.23 0.44 2.42
CA VAL A 65 -8.92 0.57 1.77
C VAL A 65 -8.59 -0.66 0.93
N LEU A 66 -8.91 -1.86 1.41
CA LEU A 66 -8.74 -3.09 0.65
C LEU A 66 -9.57 -3.04 -0.63
N PHE A 67 -10.85 -2.67 -0.55
CA PHE A 67 -11.74 -2.52 -1.71
C PHE A 67 -11.23 -1.48 -2.72
N VAL A 68 -10.84 -0.29 -2.26
CA VAL A 68 -10.33 0.79 -3.14
C VAL A 68 -9.02 0.41 -3.82
N ASN A 69 -8.14 -0.34 -3.14
CA ASN A 69 -6.86 -0.76 -3.73
C ASN A 69 -6.94 -2.07 -4.50
N TYR A 70 -8.02 -2.83 -4.33
CA TYR A 70 -8.22 -4.11 -4.99
C TYR A 70 -8.20 -3.92 -6.51
N GLY A 71 -7.51 -4.82 -7.21
CA GLY A 71 -7.29 -4.69 -8.64
C GLY A 71 -6.17 -3.70 -9.00
N PHE A 72 -6.24 -2.43 -8.59
CA PHE A 72 -5.31 -1.38 -9.07
C PHE A 72 -3.84 -1.64 -8.73
N ASN A 73 -3.54 -2.14 -7.53
CA ASN A 73 -2.15 -2.42 -7.15
C ASN A 73 -1.53 -3.55 -7.98
N ILE A 74 -2.32 -4.53 -8.44
CA ILE A 74 -1.84 -5.66 -9.23
C ILE A 74 -1.86 -5.31 -10.72
N THR A 75 -2.99 -4.84 -11.24
CA THR A 75 -3.17 -4.52 -12.67
C THR A 75 -2.36 -3.28 -13.06
N GLY A 76 -2.41 -2.22 -12.26
CA GLY A 76 -1.68 -0.98 -12.50
C GLY A 76 -0.18 -1.20 -12.50
N THR A 77 0.35 -1.89 -11.50
CA THR A 77 1.79 -2.21 -11.42
C THR A 77 2.22 -3.11 -12.58
N ARG A 78 1.39 -4.08 -12.99
CA ARG A 78 1.68 -4.94 -14.15
C ARG A 78 1.74 -4.16 -15.45
N GLU A 79 0.76 -3.30 -15.71
CA GLU A 79 0.70 -2.49 -16.94
C GLU A 79 1.82 -1.45 -17.01
N ILE A 80 2.19 -0.84 -15.88
CA ILE A 80 3.36 0.03 -15.75
C ILE A 80 4.65 -0.74 -16.02
N ALA A 81 4.80 -1.95 -15.46
CA ALA A 81 5.98 -2.78 -15.67
C ALA A 81 6.15 -3.22 -17.14
N LYS A 82 5.04 -3.53 -17.83
CA LYS A 82 5.06 -3.88 -19.26
C LYS A 82 5.41 -2.70 -20.16
N ASN A 83 4.95 -1.49 -19.84
CA ASN A 83 5.14 -0.29 -20.65
C ASN A 83 6.32 0.58 -20.18
N LYS A 84 7.29 0.01 -19.47
CA LYS A 84 8.40 0.74 -18.80
C LYS A 84 9.23 1.63 -19.74
N LEU A 85 9.27 1.32 -21.04
CA LEU A 85 10.02 2.10 -22.05
C LEU A 85 9.24 3.30 -22.61
N ASN A 86 7.92 3.35 -22.41
CA ASN A 86 7.07 4.44 -22.92
C ASN A 86 6.53 5.27 -21.75
N LYS A 87 7.19 6.40 -21.48
CA LYS A 87 6.86 7.31 -20.36
C LYS A 87 5.45 7.89 -20.47
N ASP A 88 4.97 8.19 -21.68
CA ASP A 88 3.64 8.78 -21.89
C ASP A 88 2.53 7.80 -21.55
N LYS A 89 2.66 6.54 -21.98
CA LYS A 89 1.71 5.47 -21.61
C LYS A 89 1.71 5.20 -20.12
N MET A 90 2.88 5.19 -19.49
CA MET A 90 3.01 5.00 -18.05
C MET A 90 2.33 6.12 -17.26
N SER A 91 2.56 7.38 -17.65
CA SER A 91 1.92 8.55 -17.04
C SER A 91 0.40 8.51 -17.18
N ARG A 92 -0.10 8.10 -18.35
CA ARG A 92 -1.54 7.96 -18.59
C ARG A 92 -2.17 6.90 -17.68
N ILE A 93 -1.57 5.71 -17.57
CA ILE A 93 -2.05 4.64 -16.69
C ILE A 93 -2.06 5.11 -15.23
N PHE A 94 -0.96 5.72 -14.77
CA PHE A 94 -0.85 6.24 -13.41
C PHE A 94 -1.91 7.31 -13.12
N SER A 95 -2.09 8.25 -14.04
CA SER A 95 -3.10 9.32 -13.91
C SER A 95 -4.52 8.74 -13.90
N THR A 96 -4.83 7.75 -14.73
CA THR A 96 -6.13 7.06 -14.70
C THR A 96 -6.38 6.40 -13.35
N ILE A 97 -5.40 5.70 -12.79
CA ILE A 97 -5.53 5.07 -11.46
C ILE A 97 -5.75 6.14 -10.38
N LEU A 98 -5.01 7.24 -10.42
CA LEU A 98 -5.19 8.35 -9.49
C LEU A 98 -6.58 8.97 -9.58
N ILE A 99 -7.07 9.25 -10.79
CA ILE A 99 -8.41 9.82 -11.00
C ILE A 99 -9.49 8.88 -10.47
N VAL A 100 -9.39 7.57 -10.74
CA VAL A 100 -10.37 6.61 -10.24
C VAL A 100 -10.34 6.53 -8.71
N LYS A 101 -9.15 6.50 -8.09
CA LYS A 101 -9.03 6.56 -6.62
C LYS A 101 -9.60 7.86 -6.05
N ALA A 102 -9.39 8.99 -6.72
CA ALA A 102 -9.93 10.29 -6.32
C ALA A 102 -11.48 10.32 -6.41
N ILE A 103 -12.07 9.75 -7.46
CA ILE A 103 -13.53 9.64 -7.59
C ILE A 103 -14.11 8.79 -6.46
N ILE A 104 -13.50 7.62 -6.17
CA ILE A 104 -13.94 6.75 -5.07
C ILE A 104 -13.83 7.49 -3.73
N PHE A 105 -12.75 8.24 -3.51
CA PHE A 105 -12.57 9.06 -2.32
C PHE A 105 -13.66 10.14 -2.19
N ILE A 106 -13.97 10.86 -3.28
CA ILE A 106 -15.03 11.88 -3.29
C ILE A 106 -16.39 11.25 -2.97
N ILE A 107 -16.71 10.09 -3.54
CA ILE A 107 -17.96 9.36 -3.24
C ILE A 107 -18.03 9.01 -1.75
N PHE A 108 -16.94 8.49 -1.19
CA PHE A 108 -16.88 8.13 0.24
C PHE A 108 -17.01 9.36 1.15
N LEU A 109 -16.40 10.48 0.75
CA LEU A 109 -16.51 11.76 1.44
C LEU A 109 -17.97 12.26 1.41
N LEU A 110 -18.64 12.22 0.26
CA LEU A 110 -20.04 12.64 0.12
C LEU A 110 -20.98 11.76 0.95
N LEU A 111 -20.78 10.43 0.94
CA LEU A 111 -21.55 9.51 1.78
C LEU A 111 -21.37 9.82 3.28
N LEU A 112 -20.14 10.10 3.70
CA LEU A 112 -19.86 10.47 5.09
C LEU A 112 -20.50 11.82 5.45
N LEU A 113 -20.45 12.80 4.54
CA LEU A 113 -21.02 14.13 4.76
C LEU A 113 -22.56 14.06 4.80
N PHE A 114 -23.18 13.21 3.98
CA PHE A 114 -24.61 12.92 4.03
C PHE A 114 -25.02 12.17 5.31
N TYR A 115 -24.19 11.28 5.84
CA TYR A 115 -24.46 10.63 7.13
C TYR A 115 -24.30 11.59 8.31
N LEU A 116 -23.42 12.60 8.18
CA LEU A 116 -23.12 13.55 9.25
C LEU A 116 -24.10 14.73 9.31
N LEU A 117 -24.63 15.17 8.16
CA LEU A 117 -25.78 16.08 8.13
C LEU A 117 -27.05 15.24 8.37
N PRO A 118 -27.79 15.45 9.47
CA PRO A 118 -29.03 14.72 9.74
C PRO A 118 -30.09 14.93 8.66
#